data_AF-A0A8H7W1V9-F1
#
_entry.id   AF-A0A8H7W1V9-F1
#
_cell.length_a   1.000
_cell.length_b   1.000
_cell.length_c   1.000
_cell.angle_alpha   90.00
_cell.angle_beta   90.00
_cell.angle_gamma   90.00
#
_symmetry.space_group_name_H-M   'P 1'
#
loop_
_entity.id
_entity.type
_entity.pdbx_description
1 polymer ?
#
loop_
_entity_poly.entity_id
_entity_poly.type
_entity_poly.pdbx_seq_one_letter_code
_entity_poly.pdbx_strand_id
1 'polypeptide(L)'
;MRTQNPNVSLIQVEGVQTTKDAQFYLGKRVAYVYRAQREINGSKIRVIWGRIARTHGTNGVVKARFRKNLPPKVFGASVRVGLLYIYLFFSFSFLFFFFSFLQFLQKKNKKNSNKMSTVYTVFLTIGLLISGVCIPLILTFQDNQTIRNEQDDSFYKFSQPLLQTAMIFLGEIICIAVIHLVTKTPSLLDRSMLEAVQPHTTNSYNDYNDWVRPHTATWSWSAAWFILPSACDLIATTLLNLGLIYTTPSVYQMMKSSIVGFSAILSCLFLSRKFIRKEWVSIFAILLGTTTIFWSVIYKDKANYLGPIFLLVAQLFVAAQFILEEYLMDRFSLDPVRAMGIEGVFGIILLGGALVITALFGQNEFDISRGFQDLFNSYILWQSALVLAFMVAVFNFFGLAVSSSIGVPGRSMIDSLRTILTWVIAIHYGWDTFSWLELIGFSVLVFGVFIFNGVFTCVKTSIIGESTPLLS
;
A
#
# COMPACT_ATOMS: atom_id res chain seq x y z
N MET A 1 -41.48 34.23 -0.45
CA MET A 1 -41.12 32.82 -0.21
C MET A 1 -39.86 32.51 -0.99
N ARG A 2 -38.79 32.02 -0.32
CA ARG A 2 -37.53 31.65 -1.00
C ARG A 2 -37.81 30.44 -1.89
N THR A 3 -37.46 30.52 -3.18
CA THR A 3 -37.66 29.46 -4.17
C THR A 3 -37.04 28.14 -3.70
N GLN A 4 -37.87 27.20 -3.23
CA GLN A 4 -37.41 25.85 -2.87
C GLN A 4 -37.34 25.00 -4.14
N ASN A 5 -36.13 24.60 -4.52
CA ASN A 5 -35.92 23.64 -5.60
C ASN A 5 -36.12 22.21 -5.06
N PRO A 6 -37.12 21.45 -5.54
CA PRO A 6 -37.46 20.14 -4.99
C PRO A 6 -36.37 19.08 -5.21
N ASN A 7 -35.48 19.30 -6.19
CA ASN A 7 -34.32 18.45 -6.46
C ASN A 7 -33.14 18.71 -5.51
N VAL A 8 -33.22 19.70 -4.63
CA VAL A 8 -32.14 20.10 -3.72
C VAL A 8 -32.61 19.97 -2.28
N SER A 9 -31.90 19.16 -1.50
CA SER A 9 -32.21 18.93 -0.09
C SER A 9 -31.04 19.32 0.79
N LEU A 10 -31.35 19.87 1.96
CA LEU A 10 -30.38 20.13 3.00
C LEU A 10 -30.14 18.83 3.76
N ILE A 11 -28.87 18.47 3.93
CA ILE A 11 -28.44 17.28 4.65
C ILE A 11 -27.50 17.76 5.75
N GLN A 12 -27.83 17.44 7.00
CA GLN A 12 -26.88 17.52 8.09
C GLN A 12 -25.99 16.28 8.01
N VAL A 13 -24.68 16.48 7.87
CA VAL A 13 -23.73 15.38 7.95
C VAL A 13 -23.41 15.14 9.41
N GLU A 14 -23.55 13.90 9.85
CA GLU A 14 -23.26 13.50 11.23
C GLU A 14 -21.77 13.74 11.55
N GLY A 15 -21.48 14.33 12.71
CA GLY A 15 -20.11 14.68 13.11
C GLY A 15 -19.52 15.93 12.44
N VAL A 16 -20.26 16.64 11.58
CA VAL A 16 -19.79 17.86 10.89
C VAL A 16 -20.46 19.08 11.50
N GLN A 17 -19.69 19.90 12.21
CA GLN A 17 -20.21 21.11 12.86
C GLN A 17 -19.73 22.40 12.19
N THR A 18 -18.61 22.38 11.47
CA THR A 18 -18.06 23.58 10.82
C THR A 18 -18.23 23.55 9.30
N THR A 19 -18.15 24.74 8.68
CA THR A 19 -18.18 24.87 7.22
C THR A 19 -16.96 24.28 6.53
N LYS A 20 -15.80 24.30 7.19
CA LYS A 20 -14.55 23.71 6.70
C LYS A 20 -14.69 22.19 6.60
N ASP A 21 -15.26 21.56 7.63
CA ASP A 21 -15.49 20.12 7.63
C ASP A 21 -16.54 19.72 6.59
N ALA A 22 -17.59 20.53 6.41
CA ALA A 22 -18.60 20.31 5.37
C ALA A 22 -18.02 20.45 3.95
N GLN A 23 -16.94 21.22 3.78
CA GLN A 23 -16.29 21.43 2.50
C GLN A 23 -15.65 20.14 1.97
N PHE A 24 -15.18 19.26 2.87
CA PHE A 24 -14.68 17.92 2.51
C PHE A 24 -15.71 17.12 1.72
N TYR A 25 -16.99 17.24 2.06
CA TYR A 25 -18.07 16.46 1.47
C TYR A 25 -18.54 16.96 0.11
N LEU A 26 -18.04 18.11 -0.36
CA LEU A 26 -18.38 18.64 -1.68
C LEU A 26 -18.03 17.65 -2.80
N GLY A 27 -18.96 17.49 -3.74
CA GLY A 27 -18.78 16.59 -4.88
C GLY A 27 -18.98 15.11 -4.58
N LYS A 28 -19.12 14.69 -3.31
CA LYS A 28 -19.35 13.28 -2.96
C LYS A 28 -20.77 12.83 -3.33
N ARG A 29 -20.92 11.55 -3.68
CA ARG A 29 -22.23 10.95 -3.97
C ARG A 29 -22.97 10.71 -2.66
N VAL A 30 -24.28 10.91 -2.67
CA VAL A 30 -25.16 10.60 -1.54
C VAL A 30 -26.30 9.70 -2.02
N ALA A 31 -26.72 8.75 -1.19
CA ALA A 31 -27.70 7.75 -1.55
C ALA A 31 -28.79 7.66 -0.48
N TYR A 32 -30.03 7.89 -0.90
CA TYR A 32 -31.20 7.61 -0.07
C TYR A 32 -31.71 6.21 -0.38
N VAL A 33 -31.69 5.32 0.61
CA VAL A 33 -32.13 3.92 0.49
C VAL A 33 -33.48 3.76 1.16
N TYR A 34 -34.45 3.19 0.46
CA TYR A 34 -35.79 2.97 1.00
C TYR A 34 -36.37 1.63 0.57
N ARG A 35 -37.24 1.06 1.39
CA ARG A 35 -37.99 -0.16 1.05
C ARG A 35 -39.31 0.22 0.38
N ALA A 36 -39.53 -0.29 -0.83
CA ALA A 36 -40.76 -0.12 -1.60
C ALA A 36 -41.69 -1.32 -1.41
N GLN A 37 -42.99 -1.10 -1.63
CA GLN A 37 -44.00 -2.15 -1.51
C GLN A 37 -43.91 -3.18 -2.66
N ARG A 38 -43.64 -2.71 -3.88
CA ARG A 38 -43.49 -3.57 -5.07
C ARG A 38 -42.04 -4.03 -5.25
N GLU A 39 -41.89 -5.32 -5.46
CA GLU A 39 -40.64 -5.96 -5.78
C GLU A 39 -40.28 -5.73 -7.26
N ILE A 40 -39.03 -5.34 -7.51
CA ILE A 40 -38.49 -5.14 -8.85
C ILE A 40 -37.11 -5.80 -8.84
N ASN A 41 -36.83 -6.71 -9.79
CA ASN A 41 -35.56 -7.43 -9.90
C ASN A 41 -35.17 -8.19 -8.62
N GLY A 42 -36.14 -8.87 -7.97
CA GLY A 42 -35.88 -9.68 -6.77
C GLY A 42 -35.55 -8.90 -5.49
N SER A 43 -35.75 -7.57 -5.48
CA SER A 43 -35.54 -6.75 -4.30
C SER A 43 -36.63 -5.69 -4.11
N LYS A 44 -37.01 -5.48 -2.85
CA LYS A 44 -37.87 -4.37 -2.42
C LYS A 44 -37.07 -3.11 -2.08
N ILE A 45 -35.74 -3.15 -2.14
CA ILE A 45 -34.87 -2.03 -1.79
C ILE A 45 -34.65 -1.14 -3.02
N ARG A 46 -34.85 0.16 -2.87
CA ARG A 46 -34.65 1.16 -3.90
C ARG A 46 -33.68 2.24 -3.42
N VAL A 47 -32.91 2.78 -4.36
CA VAL A 47 -31.89 3.79 -4.06
C VAL A 47 -32.10 5.01 -4.95
N ILE A 48 -32.14 6.19 -4.33
CA ILE A 48 -32.12 7.49 -5.02
C ILE A 48 -30.75 8.11 -4.83
N TRP A 49 -30.06 8.31 -5.95
CA TRP A 49 -28.72 8.91 -5.96
C TRP A 49 -28.77 10.43 -6.07
N GLY A 50 -27.85 11.07 -5.37
CA GLY A 50 -27.58 12.49 -5.43
C GLY A 50 -26.09 12.81 -5.30
N ARG A 51 -25.78 14.10 -5.33
CA ARG A 51 -24.42 14.63 -5.17
C ARG A 51 -24.45 15.86 -4.27
N ILE A 52 -23.49 15.96 -3.36
CA ILE A 52 -23.32 17.13 -2.52
C ILE A 52 -22.76 18.27 -3.38
N ALA A 53 -23.49 19.38 -3.44
CA ALA A 53 -23.24 20.48 -4.38
C ALA A 53 -22.53 21.67 -3.71
N ARG A 54 -22.95 22.07 -2.51
CA ARG A 54 -22.40 23.23 -1.79
C ARG A 54 -22.63 23.10 -0.29
N THR A 55 -21.81 23.75 0.52
CA THR A 55 -22.07 23.93 1.94
C THR A 55 -23.22 24.93 2.15
N HIS A 56 -23.85 24.87 3.31
CA HIS A 56 -24.99 25.70 3.67
C HIS A 56 -24.93 26.16 5.13
N GLY A 57 -24.97 27.48 5.34
CA GLY A 57 -24.89 28.04 6.69
C GLY A 57 -23.54 27.80 7.35
N THR A 58 -23.50 27.90 8.68
CA THR A 58 -22.29 27.77 9.51
C THR A 58 -22.16 26.42 10.21
N ASN A 59 -23.25 25.67 10.33
CA ASN A 59 -23.37 24.49 11.23
C ASN A 59 -23.11 23.15 10.53
N GLY A 60 -22.21 23.12 9.54
CA GLY A 60 -21.84 21.88 8.86
C GLY A 60 -22.92 21.28 7.92
N VAL A 61 -24.01 21.99 7.64
CA VAL A 61 -25.07 21.53 6.72
C VAL A 61 -24.56 21.58 5.28
N VAL A 62 -24.92 20.58 4.47
CA VAL A 62 -24.64 20.56 3.02
C VAL A 62 -25.91 20.54 2.19
N LYS A 63 -25.88 21.15 1.01
CA LYS A 63 -26.91 21.02 -0.03
C LYS A 63 -26.55 19.88 -0.96
N ALA A 64 -27.40 18.86 -1.03
CA ALA A 64 -27.29 17.78 -1.99
C ALA A 64 -28.35 17.91 -3.09
N ARG A 65 -27.95 17.66 -4.33
CA ARG A 65 -28.83 17.59 -5.49
C ARG A 65 -29.09 16.14 -5.86
N PHE A 66 -30.34 15.72 -5.85
CA PHE A 66 -30.74 14.35 -6.21
C PHE A 66 -31.14 14.25 -7.68
N ARG A 67 -30.96 13.07 -8.29
CA ARG A 67 -31.35 12.80 -9.69
C ARG A 67 -32.87 12.74 -9.87
N LYS A 68 -33.58 12.32 -8.83
CA LYS A 68 -35.04 12.33 -8.73
C LYS A 68 -35.40 13.02 -7.43
N ASN A 69 -36.51 13.75 -7.41
CA ASN A 69 -37.05 14.37 -6.20
C ASN A 69 -37.20 13.30 -5.10
N LEU A 70 -36.79 13.66 -3.87
CA LEU A 70 -37.01 12.80 -2.72
C LEU A 70 -38.51 12.79 -2.36
N PRO A 71 -39.07 11.63 -1.97
CA PRO A 71 -40.46 11.58 -1.52
C PRO A 71 -40.67 12.39 -0.21
N PRO A 72 -41.91 12.79 0.11
CA PRO A 72 -42.20 13.58 1.33
C PRO A 72 -41.85 12.85 2.64
N LYS A 73 -41.84 11.51 2.63
CA LYS A 73 -41.51 10.67 3.79
C LYS A 73 -40.02 10.70 4.18
N VAL A 74 -39.18 11.44 3.45
CA VAL A 74 -37.72 11.49 3.65
C VAL A 74 -37.30 12.55 4.67
N PHE A 75 -38.18 13.47 5.05
CA PHE A 75 -37.87 14.45 6.10
C PHE A 75 -37.60 13.74 7.44
N GLY A 76 -36.36 13.85 7.94
CA GLY A 76 -35.88 13.16 9.14
C GLY A 76 -35.25 11.78 8.88
N ALA A 77 -35.22 11.29 7.63
CA ALA A 77 -34.59 10.02 7.30
C ALA A 77 -33.09 10.18 7.03
N SER A 78 -32.31 9.16 7.38
CA SER A 78 -30.87 9.12 7.18
C SER A 78 -30.49 8.85 5.72
N VAL A 79 -29.41 9.50 5.28
CA VAL A 79 -28.88 9.40 3.91
C VAL A 79 -27.43 8.96 3.97
N ARG A 80 -27.02 8.02 3.14
CA ARG A 80 -25.64 7.51 3.17
C ARG A 80 -24.77 8.30 2.21
N VAL A 81 -23.71 8.93 2.72
CA VAL A 81 -22.68 9.55 1.88
C VAL A 81 -21.75 8.45 1.38
N GLY A 82 -21.72 8.25 0.07
CA GLY A 82 -20.88 7.27 -0.59
C GLY A 82 -19.42 7.70 -0.62
N LEU A 83 -18.72 7.50 0.50
CA LEU A 83 -17.26 7.53 0.59
C LEU A 83 -16.64 6.19 0.10
N LEU A 84 -17.37 5.10 0.33
CA LEU A 84 -16.89 3.73 0.21
C LEU A 84 -16.81 3.18 -1.23
N TYR A 85 -17.67 3.66 -2.12
CA TYR A 85 -17.89 3.01 -3.42
C TYR A 85 -16.68 3.10 -4.36
N ILE A 86 -15.80 4.08 -4.22
CA ILE A 86 -14.68 4.26 -5.14
C ILE A 86 -13.58 3.23 -4.87
N TYR A 87 -13.24 2.98 -3.61
CA TYR A 87 -12.17 2.06 -3.24
C TYR A 87 -12.60 0.60 -3.44
N LEU A 88 -13.85 0.28 -3.07
CA LEU A 88 -14.44 -1.03 -3.32
C LEU A 88 -14.66 -1.28 -4.83
N PHE A 89 -15.08 -0.28 -5.62
CA PHE A 89 -15.24 -0.42 -7.07
C PHE A 89 -13.92 -0.53 -7.81
N PHE A 90 -12.89 0.24 -7.45
CA PHE A 90 -11.55 0.07 -8.02
C PHE A 90 -10.97 -1.30 -7.65
N SER A 91 -11.14 -1.73 -6.40
CA SER A 91 -10.65 -3.04 -5.95
C SER A 91 -11.38 -4.20 -6.63
N PHE A 92 -12.71 -4.16 -6.74
CA PHE A 92 -13.48 -5.21 -7.43
C PHE A 92 -13.27 -5.20 -8.95
N SER A 93 -13.16 -4.03 -9.57
CA SER A 93 -12.90 -3.92 -11.01
C SER A 93 -11.49 -4.40 -11.33
N PHE A 94 -10.52 -4.10 -10.47
CA PHE A 94 -9.16 -4.61 -10.59
C PHE A 94 -9.11 -6.13 -10.33
N LEU A 95 -9.89 -6.66 -9.39
CA LEU A 95 -9.99 -8.10 -9.11
C LEU A 95 -10.62 -8.85 -10.29
N PHE A 96 -11.71 -8.35 -10.86
CA PHE A 96 -12.32 -8.92 -12.06
C PHE A 96 -11.39 -8.83 -13.26
N PHE A 97 -10.69 -7.70 -13.43
CA PHE A 97 -9.70 -7.53 -14.49
C PHE A 97 -8.50 -8.46 -14.31
N PHE A 98 -8.00 -8.61 -13.08
CA PHE A 98 -6.91 -9.50 -12.72
C PHE A 98 -7.25 -10.93 -13.12
N PHE A 99 -8.34 -11.50 -12.59
CA PHE A 99 -8.75 -12.86 -12.90
C PHE A 99 -9.13 -13.06 -14.38
N SER A 100 -9.83 -12.10 -15.00
CA SER A 100 -10.20 -12.18 -16.43
C SER A 100 -8.97 -12.11 -17.34
N PHE A 101 -7.99 -11.29 -16.99
CA PHE A 101 -6.74 -11.19 -17.75
C PHE A 101 -5.85 -12.41 -17.52
N LEU A 102 -5.84 -12.96 -16.30
CA LEU A 102 -5.17 -14.23 -16.00
C LEU A 102 -5.75 -15.37 -16.84
N GLN A 103 -7.08 -15.44 -16.96
CA GLN A 103 -7.76 -16.36 -17.87
C GLN A 103 -7.49 -16.07 -19.36
N PHE A 104 -7.34 -14.81 -19.75
CA PHE A 104 -6.97 -14.42 -21.11
C PHE A 104 -5.55 -14.85 -21.47
N LEU A 105 -4.59 -14.69 -20.54
CA LEU A 105 -3.22 -15.17 -20.68
C LEU A 105 -3.19 -16.70 -20.78
N GLN A 106 -3.96 -17.42 -19.93
CA GLN A 106 -4.13 -18.88 -20.00
C GLN A 106 -4.56 -19.36 -21.40
N LYS A 107 -5.40 -18.59 -22.09
CA LYS A 107 -5.93 -18.96 -23.42
C LYS A 107 -4.95 -18.70 -24.56
N LYS A 108 -3.96 -17.82 -24.39
CA LYS A 108 -3.11 -17.29 -25.48
C LYS A 108 -1.66 -17.75 -25.42
N ASN A 109 -1.20 -18.29 -24.29
CA ASN A 109 0.17 -18.81 -24.09
C ASN A 109 0.50 -20.05 -24.96
N LYS A 110 -0.49 -20.60 -25.68
CA LYS A 110 -0.29 -21.72 -26.61
C LYS A 110 0.19 -21.33 -28.02
N LYS A 111 0.38 -20.04 -28.35
CA LYS A 111 0.49 -19.63 -29.78
C LYS A 111 1.57 -18.61 -30.19
N ASN A 112 2.34 -17.94 -29.32
CA ASN A 112 3.48 -17.09 -29.75
C ASN A 112 4.36 -16.59 -28.58
N SER A 113 5.64 -16.97 -28.54
CA SER A 113 6.52 -16.79 -27.35
C SER A 113 7.06 -15.35 -27.14
N ASN A 114 7.55 -14.65 -28.18
CA ASN A 114 8.36 -13.43 -27.97
C ASN A 114 7.55 -12.13 -27.76
N LYS A 115 6.41 -11.93 -28.43
CA LYS A 115 5.53 -10.75 -28.21
C LYS A 115 4.75 -10.82 -26.90
N MET A 116 4.63 -12.01 -26.31
CA MET A 116 3.89 -12.23 -25.06
C MET A 116 4.68 -11.78 -23.83
N SER A 117 6.02 -11.82 -23.86
CA SER A 117 6.87 -11.38 -22.75
C SER A 117 6.69 -9.90 -22.41
N THR A 118 6.71 -8.99 -23.40
CA THR A 118 6.56 -7.55 -23.13
C THR A 118 5.18 -7.17 -22.60
N VAL A 119 4.12 -7.72 -23.19
CA VAL A 119 2.74 -7.47 -22.73
C VAL A 119 2.54 -7.99 -21.31
N TYR A 120 3.16 -9.14 -21.00
CA TYR A 120 3.16 -9.74 -19.68
C TYR A 120 3.89 -8.85 -18.65
N THR A 121 5.10 -8.40 -18.94
CA THR A 121 5.87 -7.49 -18.06
C THR A 121 5.14 -6.16 -17.83
N VAL A 122 4.50 -5.59 -18.86
CA VAL A 122 3.68 -4.37 -18.73
C VAL A 122 2.49 -4.60 -17.80
N PHE A 123 1.80 -5.73 -17.92
CA PHE A 123 0.70 -6.06 -17.02
C PHE A 123 1.16 -6.21 -15.56
N LEU A 124 2.25 -6.96 -15.32
CA LEU A 124 2.81 -7.12 -13.98
C LEU A 124 3.19 -5.76 -13.38
N THR A 125 3.78 -4.88 -14.18
CA THR A 125 4.15 -3.51 -13.78
C THR A 125 2.94 -2.68 -13.38
N ILE A 126 1.88 -2.70 -14.19
CA ILE A 126 0.65 -1.97 -13.91
C ILE A 126 -0.03 -2.52 -12.66
N GLY A 127 -0.04 -3.85 -12.49
CA GLY A 127 -0.60 -4.50 -11.31
C GLY A 127 0.13 -4.12 -10.02
N LEU A 128 1.47 -4.07 -10.07
CA LEU A 128 2.32 -3.61 -8.98
C LEU A 128 2.11 -2.12 -8.66
N LEU A 129 1.97 -1.29 -9.68
CA LEU A 129 1.75 0.15 -9.52
C LEU A 129 0.39 0.45 -8.89
N ILE A 130 -0.69 -0.17 -9.39
CA ILE A 130 -2.05 0.04 -8.89
C ILE A 130 -2.16 -0.41 -7.43
N SER A 131 -1.76 -1.65 -7.13
CA SER A 131 -1.81 -2.18 -5.77
C SER A 131 -0.95 -1.35 -4.80
N GLY A 132 0.24 -0.92 -5.23
CA GLY A 132 1.12 -0.07 -4.45
C GLY A 132 0.55 1.32 -4.14
N VAL A 133 -0.19 1.94 -5.07
CA VAL A 133 -0.88 3.23 -4.83
C VAL A 133 -2.07 3.03 -3.88
N CYS A 134 -2.81 1.93 -4.01
CA CYS A 134 -4.01 1.68 -3.22
C CYS A 134 -3.73 1.47 -1.73
N ILE A 135 -2.69 0.72 -1.35
CA ILE A 135 -2.38 0.38 0.05
C ILE A 135 -2.35 1.62 0.98
N PRO A 136 -1.48 2.62 0.76
CA PRO A 136 -1.41 3.80 1.63
C PRO A 136 -2.67 4.67 1.56
N LEU A 137 -3.38 4.70 0.43
CA LEU A 137 -4.67 5.40 0.35
C LEU A 137 -5.75 4.72 1.19
N ILE A 138 -5.75 3.39 1.27
CA ILE A 138 -6.67 2.62 2.12
C ILE A 138 -6.31 2.81 3.59
N LEU A 139 -5.02 2.83 3.94
CA LEU A 139 -4.58 3.13 5.31
C LEU A 139 -5.02 4.53 5.74
N THR A 140 -4.73 5.56 4.95
CA THR A 140 -5.21 6.93 5.21
C THR A 140 -6.74 7.04 5.24
N PHE A 141 -7.43 6.21 4.45
CA PHE A 141 -8.88 6.13 4.52
C PHE A 141 -9.35 5.59 5.88
N GLN A 142 -8.71 4.53 6.39
CA GLN A 142 -9.00 3.98 7.72
C GLN A 142 -8.73 5.02 8.81
N ASP A 143 -7.58 5.69 8.77
CA ASP A 143 -7.19 6.72 9.76
C ASP A 143 -8.16 7.90 9.83
N ASN A 144 -8.79 8.23 8.70
CA ASN A 144 -9.76 9.32 8.62
C ASN A 144 -11.22 8.90 8.92
N GLN A 145 -11.47 7.63 9.27
CA GLN A 145 -12.80 7.23 9.72
C GLN A 145 -13.06 7.74 11.15
N THR A 146 -14.21 8.38 11.33
CA THR A 146 -14.67 8.85 12.64
C THR A 146 -15.59 7.81 13.27
N ILE A 147 -15.26 7.36 14.47
CA ILE A 147 -16.07 6.45 15.28
C ILE A 147 -16.71 7.27 16.41
N ARG A 148 -17.96 6.95 16.74
CA ARG A 148 -18.69 7.57 17.83
C ARG A 148 -18.40 6.82 19.12
N ASN A 149 -17.94 7.52 20.15
CA ASN A 149 -17.76 6.94 21.46
C ASN A 149 -19.14 6.75 22.14
N GLU A 150 -19.43 5.53 22.61
CA GLU A 150 -20.70 5.21 23.27
C GLU A 150 -20.82 5.84 24.67
N GLN A 151 -19.71 6.18 25.32
CA GLN A 151 -19.71 6.64 26.71
C GLN A 151 -19.82 8.16 26.86
N ASP A 152 -19.35 8.94 25.88
CA ASP A 152 -19.14 10.40 26.06
C ASP A 152 -19.64 11.24 24.87
N ASP A 153 -20.38 10.61 23.94
CA ASP A 153 -20.91 11.21 22.69
C ASP A 153 -19.88 11.99 21.83
N SER A 154 -18.59 11.78 22.10
CA SER A 154 -17.47 12.38 21.41
C SER A 154 -17.05 11.53 20.20
N PHE A 155 -16.64 12.19 19.13
CA PHE A 155 -16.15 11.54 17.92
C PHE A 155 -14.63 11.51 17.95
N TYR A 156 -14.04 10.33 17.72
CA TYR A 156 -12.60 10.16 17.59
C TYR A 156 -12.26 9.46 16.28
N LYS A 157 -11.02 9.63 15.83
CA LYS A 157 -10.51 8.98 14.61
C LYS A 157 -10.00 7.58 14.94
N PHE A 158 -10.15 6.67 13.98
CA PHE A 158 -9.56 5.33 14.11
C PHE A 158 -8.03 5.43 14.02
N SER A 159 -7.34 5.36 15.16
CA SER A 159 -5.87 5.45 15.26
C SER A 159 -5.31 4.15 15.85
N GLN A 160 -5.21 3.11 15.03
CA GLN A 160 -4.79 1.76 15.47
C GLN A 160 -3.70 1.19 14.56
N PRO A 161 -2.43 1.64 14.71
CA PRO A 161 -1.35 1.32 13.78
C PRO A 161 -0.96 -0.16 13.82
N LEU A 162 -0.99 -0.79 15.01
CA LEU A 162 -0.66 -2.21 15.15
C LEU A 162 -1.73 -3.12 14.55
N LEU A 163 -3.01 -2.73 14.62
CA LEU A 163 -4.10 -3.46 13.95
C LEU A 163 -4.00 -3.34 12.43
N GLN A 164 -3.58 -2.18 11.92
CA GLN A 164 -3.22 -2.00 10.51
C GLN A 164 -2.03 -2.86 10.08
N THR A 165 -1.00 -2.96 10.91
CA THR A 165 0.11 -3.88 10.68
C THR A 165 -0.39 -5.32 10.61
N ALA A 166 -1.30 -5.73 11.50
CA ALA A 166 -1.88 -7.06 11.45
C ALA A 166 -2.61 -7.36 10.13
N MET A 167 -3.31 -6.38 9.57
CA MET A 167 -3.96 -6.50 8.26
C MET A 167 -2.97 -6.60 7.10
N ILE A 168 -1.82 -5.93 7.19
CA ILE A 168 -0.74 -6.03 6.21
C ILE A 168 -0.15 -7.44 6.25
N PHE A 169 0.27 -7.92 7.42
CA PHE A 169 0.79 -9.29 7.61
C PHE A 169 -0.21 -10.36 7.16
N LEU A 170 -1.51 -10.17 7.41
CA LEU A 170 -2.55 -11.06 6.89
C LEU A 170 -2.51 -11.15 5.35
N GLY A 171 -2.29 -10.04 4.67
CA GLY A 171 -2.13 -10.01 3.21
C GLY A 171 -0.93 -10.79 2.73
N GLU A 172 0.19 -10.74 3.44
CA GLU A 172 1.41 -11.49 3.07
C GLU A 172 1.20 -13.00 3.18
N ILE A 173 0.51 -13.44 4.24
CA ILE A 173 0.13 -14.84 4.43
C ILE A 173 -0.82 -15.30 3.34
N ILE A 174 -1.80 -14.46 2.97
CA ILE A 174 -2.71 -14.75 1.85
C ILE A 174 -1.91 -14.91 0.56
N CYS A 175 -0.91 -14.05 0.30
CA CYS A 175 -0.03 -14.18 -0.86
C CYS A 175 0.70 -15.53 -0.87
N ILE A 176 1.37 -15.88 0.23
CA ILE A 176 2.10 -17.15 0.38
C ILE A 176 1.15 -18.35 0.22
N ALA A 177 -0.03 -18.30 0.83
CA ALA A 177 -1.05 -19.34 0.72
C ALA A 177 -1.54 -19.50 -0.73
N VAL A 178 -1.76 -18.40 -1.45
CA VAL A 178 -2.13 -18.41 -2.88
C VAL A 178 -1.00 -19.03 -3.71
N ILE A 179 0.25 -18.63 -3.48
CA ILE A 179 1.41 -19.21 -4.18
C ILE A 179 1.45 -20.72 -3.92
N HIS A 180 1.35 -21.19 -2.68
CA HIS A 180 1.36 -22.62 -2.35
C HIS A 180 0.17 -23.40 -2.95
N LEU A 181 -1.04 -22.83 -2.89
CA LEU A 181 -2.24 -23.45 -3.47
C LEU A 181 -2.08 -23.62 -4.98
N VAL A 182 -1.52 -22.60 -5.64
CA VAL A 182 -1.24 -22.64 -7.08
C VAL A 182 -0.16 -23.66 -7.40
N THR A 183 0.93 -23.72 -6.64
CA THR A 183 2.01 -24.70 -6.86
C THR A 183 1.50 -26.14 -6.76
N LYS A 184 0.56 -26.41 -5.85
CA LYS A 184 -0.06 -27.73 -5.68
C LYS A 184 -1.17 -28.03 -6.68
N THR A 185 -1.75 -27.01 -7.31
CA THR A 185 -2.87 -27.13 -8.25
C THR A 185 -2.46 -26.60 -9.63
N PRO A 186 -1.74 -27.40 -10.45
CA PRO A 186 -1.18 -26.95 -11.73
C PRO A 186 -2.25 -26.57 -12.78
N SER A 187 -3.53 -26.80 -12.50
CA SER A 187 -4.66 -26.47 -13.38
C SER A 187 -5.25 -25.06 -13.18
N LEU A 188 -4.93 -24.35 -12.09
CA LEU A 188 -5.57 -23.06 -11.76
C LEU A 188 -4.77 -21.81 -12.16
N LEU A 189 -3.44 -21.91 -12.27
CA LEU A 189 -2.55 -20.82 -12.71
C LEU A 189 -1.42 -21.42 -13.55
N ASP A 190 -1.06 -20.76 -14.65
CA ASP A 190 -0.04 -21.25 -15.59
C ASP A 190 1.33 -21.38 -14.91
N ARG A 191 2.07 -22.48 -15.14
CA ARG A 191 3.41 -22.72 -14.56
C ARG A 191 4.36 -21.55 -14.82
N SER A 192 4.17 -20.82 -15.91
CA SER A 192 4.95 -19.65 -16.29
C SER A 192 4.88 -18.47 -15.30
N MET A 193 3.77 -18.29 -14.58
CA MET A 193 3.69 -17.25 -13.54
C MET A 193 4.45 -17.66 -12.27
N LEU A 194 4.46 -18.96 -11.98
CA LEU A 194 5.24 -19.53 -10.89
C LEU A 194 6.74 -19.50 -11.22
N GLU A 195 7.11 -19.79 -12.47
CA GLU A 195 8.46 -19.63 -13.01
C GLU A 195 8.91 -18.16 -13.07
N ALA A 196 7.99 -17.20 -13.10
CA ALA A 196 8.33 -15.78 -12.96
C ALA A 196 8.53 -15.38 -11.49
N VAL A 197 7.95 -16.10 -10.53
CA VAL A 197 8.11 -15.84 -9.09
C VAL A 197 9.29 -16.62 -8.51
N GLN A 198 9.62 -17.78 -9.09
CA GLN A 198 10.82 -18.57 -8.79
C GLN A 198 11.97 -18.09 -9.68
N PRO A 199 13.21 -17.99 -9.18
CA PRO A 199 14.35 -17.64 -10.03
C PRO A 199 14.54 -18.70 -11.12
N HIS A 200 14.76 -18.26 -12.37
CA HIS A 200 15.14 -19.13 -13.48
C HIS A 200 16.51 -19.78 -13.20
N THR A 201 16.54 -20.99 -12.66
CA THR A 201 17.63 -21.92 -12.99
C THR A 201 17.42 -22.31 -14.44
N THR A 202 18.23 -21.75 -15.32
CA THR A 202 18.27 -22.11 -16.74
C THR A 202 18.30 -23.62 -16.90
N ASN A 203 17.28 -24.18 -17.56
CA ASN A 203 17.35 -25.50 -18.18
C ASN A 203 18.46 -25.46 -19.26
N SER A 204 19.69 -25.79 -18.88
CA SER A 204 20.67 -26.34 -19.80
C SER A 204 20.57 -27.86 -19.73
N TYR A 205 20.27 -28.44 -20.88
CA TYR A 205 20.35 -29.87 -21.19
C TYR A 205 21.66 -30.47 -20.66
N ASN A 206 21.56 -31.61 -19.95
CA ASN A 206 22.61 -32.57 -19.65
C ASN A 206 23.98 -32.00 -19.23
N ASP A 207 24.26 -31.94 -17.93
CA ASP A 207 25.61 -32.27 -17.47
C ASP A 207 25.57 -33.19 -16.25
N TYR A 208 26.20 -34.34 -16.42
CA TYR A 208 26.49 -35.31 -15.36
C TYR A 208 27.53 -34.63 -14.44
N ASN A 209 27.31 -34.67 -13.13
CA ASN A 209 28.20 -34.18 -12.06
C ASN A 209 27.99 -32.74 -11.58
N ASP A 210 26.77 -32.38 -11.18
CA ASP A 210 26.62 -31.27 -10.24
C ASP A 210 26.37 -31.77 -8.82
N TRP A 211 27.23 -31.29 -7.93
CA TRP A 211 27.32 -31.67 -6.53
C TRP A 211 26.00 -31.39 -5.84
N VAL A 212 25.23 -32.44 -5.57
CA VAL A 212 24.11 -32.39 -4.62
C VAL A 212 24.71 -32.01 -3.26
N ARG A 213 24.76 -30.71 -2.96
CA ARG A 213 25.13 -30.24 -1.64
C ARG A 213 24.12 -30.85 -0.66
N PRO A 214 24.58 -31.54 0.39
CA PRO A 214 23.67 -32.18 1.33
C PRO A 214 22.80 -31.09 1.94
N HIS A 215 21.48 -31.25 1.81
CA HIS A 215 20.50 -30.50 2.59
C HIS A 215 20.72 -30.93 4.05
N THR A 216 21.64 -30.26 4.75
CA THR A 216 22.00 -30.64 6.11
C THR A 216 20.82 -30.37 7.04
N ALA A 217 20.58 -31.33 7.93
CA ALA A 217 19.52 -31.33 8.95
C ALA A 217 19.66 -30.23 10.03
N THR A 218 20.43 -29.17 9.77
CA THR A 218 20.56 -27.95 10.59
C THR A 218 19.49 -26.89 10.24
N TRP A 219 18.60 -27.22 9.30
CA TRP A 219 17.55 -26.33 8.77
C TRP A 219 16.62 -25.72 9.84
N SER A 220 16.31 -26.48 10.91
CA SER A 220 15.41 -26.00 11.97
C SER A 220 16.01 -24.85 12.80
N TRP A 221 17.33 -24.87 13.04
CA TRP A 221 18.02 -23.81 13.81
C TRP A 221 18.45 -22.62 12.93
N SER A 222 18.64 -22.83 11.63
CA SER A 222 18.94 -21.74 10.69
C SER A 222 17.69 -20.90 10.37
N ALA A 223 16.50 -21.50 10.34
CA ALA A 223 15.25 -20.77 10.25
C ALA A 223 15.04 -19.80 11.42
N ALA A 224 15.56 -20.11 12.61
CA ALA A 224 15.45 -19.23 13.78
C ALA A 224 16.11 -17.86 13.57
N TRP A 225 17.13 -17.74 12.70
CA TRP A 225 17.76 -16.45 12.40
C TRP A 225 16.83 -15.49 11.63
N PHE A 226 15.80 -16.00 10.96
CA PHE A 226 14.78 -15.17 10.28
C PHE A 226 13.86 -14.42 11.24
N ILE A 227 13.89 -14.73 12.54
CA ILE A 227 13.15 -13.96 13.55
C ILE A 227 13.62 -12.50 13.61
N LEU A 228 14.90 -12.24 13.31
CA LEU A 228 15.47 -10.90 13.38
C LEU A 228 14.97 -10.00 12.23
N PRO A 229 15.04 -10.40 10.93
CA PRO A 229 14.33 -9.71 9.85
C PRO A 229 12.84 -9.51 10.14
N SER A 230 12.15 -10.56 10.59
CA SER A 230 10.71 -10.50 10.90
C SER A 230 10.38 -9.47 12.00
N ALA A 231 11.24 -9.36 13.01
CA ALA A 231 11.08 -8.37 14.08
C ALA A 231 11.32 -6.95 13.55
N CYS A 232 12.34 -6.77 12.70
CA CYS A 232 12.60 -5.50 12.03
C CYS A 232 11.41 -5.08 11.15
N ASP A 233 10.83 -6.00 10.37
CA ASP A 233 9.65 -5.73 9.56
C ASP A 233 8.44 -5.32 10.41
N LEU A 234 8.14 -6.08 11.47
CA LEU A 234 7.02 -5.77 12.36
C LEU A 234 7.15 -4.38 12.99
N ILE A 235 8.36 -4.05 13.47
CA ILE A 235 8.66 -2.74 14.06
C ILE A 235 8.56 -1.65 12.99
N ALA A 236 9.17 -1.86 11.83
CA ALA A 236 9.20 -0.87 10.76
C ALA A 236 7.80 -0.58 10.21
N THR A 237 7.01 -1.62 9.93
CA THR A 237 5.65 -1.51 9.42
C THR A 237 4.72 -0.83 10.43
N THR A 238 4.89 -1.12 11.72
CA THR A 238 4.12 -0.44 12.79
C THR A 238 4.50 1.04 12.92
N LEU A 239 5.80 1.37 12.87
CA LEU A 239 6.26 2.77 12.89
C LEU A 239 5.86 3.53 11.62
N LEU A 240 5.81 2.86 10.47
CA LEU A 240 5.28 3.42 9.23
C LEU A 240 3.81 3.80 9.36
N ASN A 241 2.98 2.89 9.88
CA ASN A 241 1.55 3.15 10.11
C ASN A 241 1.35 4.26 11.16
N LEU A 242 2.14 4.25 12.24
CA LEU A 242 2.13 5.33 13.22
C LEU A 242 2.52 6.67 12.59
N GLY A 243 3.57 6.69 11.77
CA GLY A 243 3.99 7.88 11.03
C GLY A 243 2.92 8.39 10.07
N LEU A 244 2.13 7.50 9.46
CA LEU A 244 1.02 7.87 8.57
C LEU A 244 -0.13 8.58 9.31
N ILE A 245 -0.46 8.16 10.54
CA ILE A 245 -1.50 8.81 11.36
C ILE A 245 -1.18 10.29 11.59
N TYR A 246 0.10 10.62 11.79
CA TYR A 246 0.57 11.98 12.06
C TYR A 246 1.04 12.74 10.81
N THR A 247 0.98 12.13 9.62
CA THR A 247 1.43 12.77 8.37
C THR A 247 0.44 12.54 7.23
N THR A 248 0.81 12.95 6.01
CA THR A 248 0.00 12.75 4.82
C THR A 248 0.51 11.52 4.02
N PRO A 249 -0.37 10.85 3.25
CA PRO A 249 0.01 9.68 2.46
C PRO A 249 1.13 9.94 1.44
N SER A 250 1.28 11.18 0.98
CA SER A 250 2.36 11.59 0.09
C SER A 250 3.71 11.59 0.80
N VAL A 251 3.82 12.25 1.95
CA VAL A 251 5.02 12.28 2.79
C VAL A 251 5.42 10.87 3.20
N TYR A 252 4.46 10.04 3.62
CA TYR A 252 4.67 8.62 3.91
C TYR A 252 5.38 7.90 2.75
N GLN A 253 4.93 8.09 1.52
CA GLN A 253 5.55 7.45 0.35
C GLN A 253 6.89 8.06 -0.04
N MET A 254 7.02 9.39 0.01
CA MET A 254 8.27 10.07 -0.29
C MET A 254 9.36 9.65 0.69
N MET A 255 9.04 9.50 1.98
CA MET A 255 9.95 8.97 2.99
C MET A 255 10.29 7.49 2.77
N LYS A 256 9.32 6.67 2.35
CA LYS A 256 9.61 5.28 1.93
C LYS A 256 10.62 5.18 0.78
N SER A 257 10.65 6.16 -0.13
CA SER A 257 11.65 6.19 -1.22
C SER A 257 13.08 6.44 -0.74
N SER A 258 13.29 6.93 0.49
CA SER A 258 14.63 7.20 1.05
C SER A 258 15.39 5.93 1.48
N ILE A 259 14.71 4.78 1.52
CA ILE A 259 15.26 3.50 1.96
C ILE A 259 16.54 3.08 1.22
N VAL A 260 16.67 3.44 -0.06
CA VAL A 260 17.85 3.16 -0.89
C VAL A 260 19.10 3.83 -0.30
N GLY A 261 18.96 5.05 0.24
CA GLY A 261 20.06 5.75 0.89
C GLY A 261 20.45 5.11 2.21
N PHE A 262 19.47 4.78 3.06
CA PHE A 262 19.72 4.16 4.36
C PHE A 262 20.31 2.75 4.24
N SER A 263 19.80 1.94 3.32
CA SER A 263 20.34 0.61 3.03
C SER A 263 21.77 0.68 2.47
N ALA A 264 22.11 1.65 1.63
CA ALA A 264 23.48 1.84 1.16
C ALA A 264 24.45 2.17 2.31
N ILE A 265 24.06 3.04 3.22
CA ILE A 265 24.87 3.41 4.41
C ILE A 265 25.08 2.20 5.31
N LEU A 266 24.00 1.49 5.64
CA LEU A 266 24.08 0.30 6.49
C LEU A 266 24.87 -0.84 5.81
N SER A 267 24.75 -0.99 4.49
CA SER A 267 25.57 -1.95 3.72
C SER A 267 27.05 -1.62 3.76
N CYS A 268 27.41 -0.32 3.77
CA CYS A 268 28.79 0.11 3.99
C CYS A 268 29.30 -0.31 5.37
N LEU A 269 28.45 -0.18 6.40
CA LEU A 269 28.83 -0.41 7.80
C LEU A 269 28.90 -1.89 8.16
N PHE A 270 27.97 -2.71 7.67
CA PHE A 270 27.87 -4.13 8.03
C PHE A 270 28.49 -5.08 7.00
N LEU A 271 28.37 -4.79 5.70
CA LEU A 271 28.86 -5.66 4.62
C LEU A 271 30.22 -5.20 4.05
N SER A 272 30.80 -4.11 4.57
CA SER A 272 32.11 -3.55 4.14
C SER A 272 32.22 -3.36 2.61
N ARG A 273 31.11 -3.05 1.93
CA ARG A 273 31.12 -2.77 0.48
C ARG A 273 31.86 -1.46 0.19
N LYS A 274 32.67 -1.46 -0.87
CA LYS A 274 33.40 -0.26 -1.34
C LYS A 274 32.55 0.48 -2.38
N PHE A 275 32.18 1.72 -2.08
CA PHE A 275 31.38 2.55 -2.98
C PHE A 275 32.24 3.43 -3.89
N ILE A 276 31.80 3.57 -5.14
CA ILE A 276 32.38 4.45 -6.14
C ILE A 276 31.93 5.89 -5.85
N ARG A 277 32.71 6.90 -6.27
CA ARG A 277 32.39 8.33 -6.05
C ARG A 277 30.96 8.74 -6.48
N LYS A 278 30.41 8.11 -7.53
CA LYS A 278 29.04 8.38 -8.02
C LYS A 278 27.95 7.91 -7.04
N GLU A 279 28.18 6.81 -6.34
CA GLU A 279 27.23 6.26 -5.37
C GLU A 279 27.18 7.14 -4.11
N TRP A 280 28.33 7.66 -3.66
CA TRP A 280 28.39 8.64 -2.57
C TRP A 280 27.62 9.93 -2.86
N VAL A 281 27.74 10.46 -4.09
CA VAL A 281 26.95 11.62 -4.53
C VAL A 281 25.45 11.31 -4.49
N SER A 282 25.06 10.08 -4.85
CA SER A 282 23.67 9.63 -4.82
C SER A 282 23.12 9.54 -3.40
N ILE A 283 23.89 8.96 -2.48
CA ILE A 283 23.53 8.86 -1.05
C ILE A 283 23.35 10.27 -0.47
N PHE A 284 24.27 11.20 -0.76
CA PHE A 284 24.15 12.58 -0.32
C PHE A 284 22.88 13.26 -0.86
N ALA A 285 22.57 13.07 -2.14
CA ALA A 285 21.33 13.60 -2.74
C ALA A 285 20.07 13.01 -2.08
N ILE A 286 20.04 11.71 -1.80
CA ILE A 286 18.91 11.06 -1.10
C ILE A 286 18.73 11.66 0.30
N LEU A 287 19.80 11.80 1.07
CA LEU A 287 19.74 12.39 2.41
C LEU A 287 19.30 13.87 2.38
N LEU A 288 19.79 14.65 1.41
CA LEU A 288 19.38 16.05 1.21
C LEU A 288 17.90 16.15 0.86
N GLY A 289 17.41 15.31 -0.05
CA GLY A 289 15.99 15.29 -0.41
C GLY A 289 15.11 14.89 0.78
N THR A 290 15.54 13.89 1.55
CA THR A 290 14.82 13.40 2.72
C THR A 290 14.72 14.47 3.81
N THR A 291 15.81 15.16 4.12
CA THR A 291 15.83 16.25 5.11
C THR A 291 15.01 17.46 4.65
N THR A 292 14.99 17.75 3.34
CA THR A 292 14.15 18.82 2.77
C THR A 292 12.66 18.53 2.94
N ILE A 293 12.22 17.28 2.69
CA ILE A 293 10.82 16.88 2.89
C ILE A 293 10.46 16.92 4.39
N PHE A 294 11.34 16.43 5.26
CA PHE A 294 11.16 16.51 6.71
C PHE A 294 10.96 17.96 7.17
N TRP A 295 11.77 18.88 6.65
CA TRP A 295 11.64 20.31 6.94
C TRP A 295 10.32 20.91 6.42
N SER A 296 9.82 20.46 5.27
CA SER A 296 8.52 20.89 4.73
C SER A 296 7.36 20.59 5.67
N VAL A 297 7.36 19.41 6.30
CA VAL A 297 6.29 19.02 7.22
C VAL A 297 6.31 19.89 8.48
N ILE A 298 7.49 20.08 9.09
CA ILE A 298 7.64 20.92 10.29
C ILE A 298 7.28 22.38 10.00
N TYR A 299 7.60 22.86 8.80
CA TYR A 299 7.25 24.22 8.39
C TYR A 299 5.74 24.42 8.25
N LYS A 300 5.02 23.42 7.71
CA LYS A 300 3.55 23.44 7.59
C LYS A 300 2.86 23.37 8.95
N ASP A 301 3.32 22.48 9.83
CA ASP A 301 2.70 22.24 11.13
C ASP A 301 3.74 21.98 12.22
N LYS A 302 4.03 23.02 13.00
CA LYS A 302 5.06 22.98 14.05
C LYS A 302 4.70 22.01 15.19
N ALA A 303 3.43 21.66 15.38
CA ALA A 303 3.00 20.76 16.45
C ALA A 303 3.22 19.28 16.10
N ASN A 304 3.33 18.94 14.81
CA ASN A 304 3.31 17.57 14.32
C ASN A 304 4.69 17.08 13.83
N TYR A 305 5.73 17.25 14.65
CA TYR A 305 7.08 16.77 14.34
C TYR A 305 7.27 15.26 14.57
N LEU A 306 6.39 14.62 15.35
CA LEU A 306 6.48 13.19 15.67
C LEU A 306 6.32 12.29 14.44
N GLY A 307 5.40 12.64 13.54
CA GLY A 307 5.12 11.87 12.33
C GLY A 307 6.35 11.64 11.44
N PRO A 308 7.03 12.71 10.97
CA PRO A 308 8.26 12.58 10.19
C PRO A 308 9.38 11.83 10.91
N ILE A 309 9.48 11.95 12.23
CA ILE A 309 10.48 11.21 13.03
C ILE A 309 10.18 9.71 12.99
N PHE A 310 8.92 9.30 13.22
CA PHE A 310 8.54 7.89 13.12
C PHE A 310 8.81 7.32 11.73
N LEU A 311 8.52 8.08 10.66
CA LEU A 311 8.82 7.67 9.30
C LEU A 311 10.33 7.47 9.07
N LEU A 312 11.19 8.38 9.55
CA LEU A 312 12.65 8.26 9.43
C LEU A 312 13.19 7.05 10.20
N VAL A 313 12.77 6.88 11.45
CA VAL A 313 13.19 5.72 12.27
C VAL A 313 12.72 4.42 11.63
N ALA A 314 11.50 4.40 11.08
CA ALA A 314 11.02 3.23 10.36
C ALA A 314 11.92 2.87 9.18
N GLN A 315 12.39 3.85 8.38
CA GLN A 315 13.28 3.57 7.24
C GLN A 315 14.59 2.90 7.66
N LEU A 316 15.11 3.19 8.85
CA LEU A 316 16.30 2.51 9.37
C LEU A 316 16.02 1.02 9.62
N PHE A 317 14.86 0.69 10.20
CA PHE A 317 14.46 -0.70 10.42
C PHE A 317 14.14 -1.43 9.12
N VAL A 318 13.44 -0.80 8.17
CA VAL A 318 13.22 -1.43 6.85
C VAL A 318 14.57 -1.66 6.14
N ALA A 319 15.48 -0.69 6.18
CA ALA A 319 16.81 -0.85 5.59
C ALA A 319 17.64 -1.95 6.27
N ALA A 320 17.54 -2.08 7.60
CA ALA A 320 18.17 -3.17 8.35
C ALA A 320 17.60 -4.52 7.95
N GLN A 321 16.27 -4.64 7.82
CA GLN A 321 15.60 -5.84 7.32
C GLN A 321 16.14 -6.24 5.94
N PHE A 322 16.17 -5.33 4.95
CA PHE A 322 16.70 -5.63 3.61
C PHE A 322 18.12 -6.21 3.63
N ILE A 323 19.00 -5.66 4.48
CA ILE A 323 20.39 -6.11 4.58
C ILE A 323 20.49 -7.46 5.28
N LEU A 324 19.71 -7.66 6.34
CA LEU A 324 19.65 -8.93 7.04
C LEU A 324 19.13 -10.02 6.11
N GLU A 325 18.07 -9.75 5.34
CA GLU A 325 17.56 -10.66 4.33
C GLU A 325 18.62 -10.98 3.27
N GLU A 326 19.29 -9.97 2.69
CA GLU A 326 20.35 -10.17 1.71
C GLU A 326 21.47 -11.07 2.28
N TYR A 327 21.93 -10.78 3.50
CA TYR A 327 22.95 -11.55 4.18
C TYR A 327 22.52 -13.00 4.47
N LEU A 328 21.29 -13.20 4.94
CA LEU A 328 20.76 -14.53 5.27
C LEU A 328 20.48 -15.36 4.01
N MET A 329 19.94 -14.74 2.95
CA MET A 329 19.71 -15.40 1.66
C MET A 329 21.01 -15.87 1.02
N ASP A 330 22.08 -15.06 1.07
CA ASP A 330 23.40 -15.45 0.56
C ASP A 330 24.00 -16.58 1.40
N ARG A 331 24.00 -16.42 2.73
CA ARG A 331 24.59 -17.40 3.67
C ARG A 331 23.90 -18.76 3.67
N PHE A 332 22.57 -18.78 3.55
CA PHE A 332 21.77 -20.02 3.57
C PHE A 332 21.31 -20.47 2.18
N SER A 333 21.64 -19.73 1.12
CA SER A 333 21.24 -20.00 -0.27
C SER A 333 19.73 -20.25 -0.39
N LEU A 334 18.93 -19.36 0.22
CA LEU A 334 17.47 -19.47 0.27
C LEU A 334 16.82 -18.69 -0.87
N ASP A 335 15.86 -19.30 -1.54
CA ASP A 335 15.05 -18.61 -2.56
C ASP A 335 14.21 -17.49 -1.92
N PRO A 336 14.03 -16.33 -2.58
CA PRO A 336 13.26 -15.20 -2.04
C PRO A 336 11.83 -15.56 -1.62
N VAL A 337 11.17 -16.45 -2.36
CA VAL A 337 9.81 -16.93 -2.06
C VAL A 337 9.78 -17.74 -0.76
N ARG A 338 10.81 -18.55 -0.51
CA ARG A 338 10.93 -19.36 0.70
C ARG A 338 11.33 -18.51 1.90
N ALA A 339 12.23 -17.54 1.71
CA ALA A 339 12.61 -16.58 2.73
C ALA A 339 11.39 -15.79 3.24
N MET A 340 10.61 -15.21 2.32
CA MET A 340 9.35 -14.52 2.63
C MET A 340 8.35 -15.42 3.38
N GLY A 341 8.27 -16.71 3.02
CA GLY A 341 7.42 -17.68 3.70
C GLY A 341 7.80 -17.90 5.17
N ILE A 342 9.09 -18.06 5.46
CA ILE A 342 9.61 -18.26 6.82
C ILE A 342 9.44 -16.99 7.65
N GLU A 343 9.76 -15.84 7.08
CA GLU A 343 9.57 -14.53 7.69
C GLU A 343 8.11 -14.28 8.06
N GLY A 344 7.17 -14.57 7.16
CA GLY A 344 5.74 -14.43 7.45
C GLY A 344 5.28 -15.28 8.64
N VAL A 345 5.82 -16.50 8.83
CA VAL A 345 5.48 -17.36 9.97
C VAL A 345 5.99 -16.77 11.29
N PHE A 346 7.26 -16.34 11.34
CA PHE A 346 7.80 -15.69 12.54
C PHE A 346 7.13 -14.33 12.80
N GLY A 347 6.80 -13.60 11.74
CA GLY A 347 6.04 -12.36 11.77
C GLY A 347 4.68 -12.52 12.46
N ILE A 348 3.92 -13.58 12.16
CA ILE A 348 2.65 -13.87 12.86
C ILE A 348 2.87 -14.12 14.34
N ILE A 349 3.90 -14.89 14.70
CA ILE A 349 4.19 -15.22 16.10
C ILE A 349 4.53 -13.94 16.87
N LEU A 350 5.42 -13.11 16.32
CA LEU A 350 5.80 -11.84 16.90
C LEU A 350 4.63 -10.85 16.96
N LEU A 351 3.82 -10.78 15.90
CA LEU A 351 2.62 -9.96 15.84
C LEU A 351 1.59 -10.40 16.89
N GLY A 352 1.34 -11.70 17.02
CA GLY A 352 0.45 -12.25 18.06
C GLY A 352 0.92 -11.88 19.46
N GLY A 353 2.23 -12.00 19.73
CA GLY A 353 2.83 -11.55 20.97
C GLY A 353 2.67 -10.04 21.20
N ALA A 354 2.94 -9.22 20.17
CA ALA A 354 2.76 -7.78 20.23
C ALA A 354 1.31 -7.41 20.55
N LEU A 355 0.33 -8.00 19.84
CA LEU A 355 -1.10 -7.77 20.06
C LEU A 355 -1.51 -8.11 21.50
N VAL A 356 -1.03 -9.22 22.06
CA VAL A 356 -1.30 -9.60 23.45
C VAL A 356 -0.70 -8.60 24.44
N ILE A 357 0.56 -8.21 24.25
CA ILE A 357 1.23 -7.24 25.13
C ILE A 357 0.45 -5.92 25.16
N THR A 358 0.08 -5.40 24.00
CA THR A 358 -0.70 -4.15 23.89
C THR A 358 -2.16 -4.33 24.30
N ALA A 359 -2.75 -5.53 24.24
CA ALA A 359 -4.08 -5.76 24.82
C ALA A 359 -4.06 -5.71 26.36
N LEU A 360 -2.93 -6.07 26.99
CA LEU A 360 -2.78 -6.07 28.45
C LEU A 360 -2.28 -4.73 29.01
N PHE A 361 -1.37 -4.05 28.30
CA PHE A 361 -0.69 -2.85 28.78
C PHE A 361 -0.88 -1.62 27.88
N GLY A 362 -1.54 -1.76 26.74
CA GLY A 362 -1.72 -0.69 25.77
C GLY A 362 -2.60 0.42 26.31
N GLN A 363 -2.16 1.66 26.08
CA GLN A 363 -2.92 2.86 26.37
C GLN A 363 -3.04 3.70 25.09
N ASN A 364 -4.08 4.54 25.02
CA ASN A 364 -4.35 5.45 23.91
C ASN A 364 -4.42 4.74 22.54
N GLU A 365 -3.49 5.03 21.63
CA GLU A 365 -3.45 4.53 20.24
C GLU A 365 -3.08 3.03 20.15
N PHE A 366 -2.66 2.43 21.26
CA PHE A 366 -2.34 1.00 21.36
C PHE A 366 -3.38 0.20 22.17
N ASP A 367 -4.53 0.80 22.50
CA ASP A 367 -5.65 0.06 23.09
C ASP A 367 -6.36 -0.79 22.02
N ILE A 368 -5.84 -2.00 21.80
CA ILE A 368 -6.35 -2.94 20.80
C ILE A 368 -7.75 -3.43 21.15
N SER A 369 -8.07 -3.57 22.42
CA SER A 369 -9.36 -4.10 22.84
C SER A 369 -10.50 -3.24 22.29
N ARG A 370 -10.32 -1.91 22.35
CA ARG A 370 -11.22 -0.95 21.71
C ARG A 370 -11.10 -0.99 20.18
N GLY A 371 -9.88 -0.92 19.64
CA GLY A 371 -9.65 -0.92 18.20
C GLY A 371 -10.24 -2.13 17.46
N PHE A 372 -10.22 -3.30 18.08
CA PHE A 372 -10.83 -4.51 17.55
C PHE A 372 -12.36 -4.42 17.54
N GLN A 373 -12.98 -3.92 18.62
CA GLN A 373 -14.41 -3.70 18.66
C GLN A 373 -14.85 -2.69 17.60
N ASP A 374 -14.11 -1.58 17.46
CA ASP A 374 -14.39 -0.56 16.45
C ASP A 374 -14.29 -1.10 15.02
N LEU A 375 -13.27 -1.93 14.77
CA LEU A 375 -13.04 -2.53 13.46
C LEU A 375 -14.23 -3.40 13.05
N PHE A 376 -14.73 -4.26 13.94
CA PHE A 376 -15.82 -5.19 13.64
C PHE A 376 -17.21 -4.57 13.72
N ASN A 377 -17.41 -3.57 14.58
CA ASN A 377 -18.70 -2.89 14.72
C ASN A 377 -18.98 -1.96 13.52
N SER A 378 -17.94 -1.37 12.93
CA SER A 378 -18.09 -0.52 11.75
C SER A 378 -17.97 -1.33 10.46
N TYR A 379 -19.09 -1.42 9.73
CA TYR A 379 -19.13 -2.07 8.41
C TYR A 379 -18.13 -1.47 7.41
N ILE A 380 -17.82 -0.17 7.56
CA ILE A 380 -16.87 0.53 6.70
C ILE A 380 -15.43 0.08 6.98
N LEU A 381 -15.06 -0.07 8.25
CA LEU A 381 -13.69 -0.39 8.67
C LEU A 381 -13.31 -1.84 8.40
N TRP A 382 -14.19 -2.79 8.71
CA TRP A 382 -13.92 -4.21 8.43
C TRP A 382 -13.85 -4.49 6.92
N GLN A 383 -14.64 -3.79 6.10
CA GLN A 383 -14.52 -3.92 4.65
C GLN A 383 -13.24 -3.33 4.10
N SER A 384 -12.82 -2.15 4.56
CA SER A 384 -11.54 -1.59 4.15
C SER A 384 -10.36 -2.44 4.62
N ALA A 385 -10.48 -3.11 5.76
CA ALA A 385 -9.51 -4.07 6.28
C ALA A 385 -9.28 -5.26 5.35
N LEU A 386 -10.38 -5.88 4.90
CA LEU A 386 -10.32 -7.00 3.97
C LEU A 386 -9.71 -6.56 2.63
N VAL A 387 -10.12 -5.39 2.13
CA VAL A 387 -9.58 -4.82 0.89
C VAL A 387 -8.08 -4.51 1.03
N LEU A 388 -7.64 -4.01 2.19
CA LEU A 388 -6.23 -3.76 2.48
C LEU A 388 -5.42 -5.06 2.42
N ALA A 389 -5.82 -6.09 3.17
CA ALA A 389 -5.14 -7.38 3.19
C ALA A 389 -5.06 -7.99 1.78
N PHE A 390 -6.14 -7.92 1.01
CA PHE A 390 -6.15 -8.38 -0.38
C PHE A 390 -5.18 -7.58 -1.27
N MET A 391 -5.16 -6.25 -1.15
CA MET A 391 -4.26 -5.41 -1.95
C MET A 391 -2.79 -5.64 -1.61
N VAL A 392 -2.46 -5.88 -0.34
CA VAL A 392 -1.12 -6.28 0.10
C VAL A 392 -0.73 -7.63 -0.51
N ALA A 393 -1.64 -8.60 -0.49
CA ALA A 393 -1.36 -9.91 -1.10
C ALA A 393 -1.02 -9.78 -2.60
N VAL A 394 -1.82 -8.98 -3.32
CA VAL A 394 -1.60 -8.74 -4.75
C VAL A 394 -0.31 -7.95 -5.00
N PHE A 395 0.00 -6.95 -4.16
CA PHE A 395 1.24 -6.18 -4.25
C PHE A 395 2.47 -7.07 -4.05
N ASN A 396 2.48 -7.95 -3.05
CA ASN A 396 3.60 -8.86 -2.79
C ASN A 396 3.76 -9.88 -3.93
N PHE A 397 2.66 -10.43 -4.46
CA PHE A 397 2.71 -11.35 -5.60
C PHE A 397 3.30 -10.70 -6.85
N PHE A 398 2.79 -9.52 -7.26
CA PHE A 398 3.35 -8.79 -8.39
C PHE A 398 4.77 -8.29 -8.12
N GLY A 399 5.08 -7.94 -6.87
CA GLY A 399 6.41 -7.49 -6.47
C GLY A 399 7.47 -8.55 -6.74
N LEU A 400 7.21 -9.80 -6.32
CA LEU A 400 8.08 -10.93 -6.62
C LEU A 400 8.21 -11.20 -8.12
N ALA A 401 7.09 -11.21 -8.85
CA ALA A 401 7.08 -11.47 -10.29
C ALA A 401 7.74 -10.36 -11.14
N VAL A 402 7.69 -9.11 -10.67
CA VAL A 402 8.35 -7.98 -11.34
C VAL A 402 9.84 -7.96 -11.06
N SER A 403 10.29 -8.30 -9.85
CA SER A 403 11.71 -8.31 -9.50
C SER A 403 12.54 -9.28 -10.36
N SER A 404 11.94 -10.37 -10.85
CA SER A 404 12.60 -11.30 -11.77
C SER A 404 12.61 -10.84 -13.23
N SER A 405 11.64 -10.01 -13.64
CA SER A 405 11.42 -9.61 -15.04
C SER A 405 11.89 -8.19 -15.36
N ILE A 406 11.98 -7.33 -14.36
CA ILE A 406 12.39 -5.93 -14.46
C ILE A 406 13.53 -5.74 -13.48
N GLY A 407 14.72 -5.44 -14.00
CA GLY A 407 15.89 -5.17 -13.16
C GLY A 407 15.68 -3.98 -12.21
N VAL A 408 16.60 -3.84 -11.25
CA VAL A 408 16.64 -2.77 -10.22
C VAL A 408 16.34 -1.35 -10.75
N PRO A 409 16.86 -0.92 -11.93
CA PRO A 409 16.56 0.42 -12.45
C PRO A 409 15.08 0.61 -12.78
N GLY A 410 14.44 -0.39 -13.40
CA GLY A 410 13.01 -0.31 -13.76
C GLY A 410 12.11 -0.38 -12.52
N ARG A 411 12.48 -1.18 -11.51
CA ARG A 411 11.79 -1.20 -10.21
C ARG A 411 11.76 0.19 -9.55
N SER A 412 12.89 0.89 -9.59
CA SER A 412 13.04 2.24 -9.04
C SER A 412 12.15 3.28 -9.72
N MET A 413 11.95 3.16 -11.04
CA MET A 413 11.03 4.00 -11.78
C MET A 413 9.57 3.76 -11.34
N ILE A 414 9.18 2.49 -11.17
CA ILE A 414 7.84 2.12 -10.72
C ILE A 414 7.57 2.68 -9.32
N ASP A 415 8.54 2.58 -8.42
CA ASP A 415 8.42 3.13 -7.06
C ASP A 415 8.28 4.66 -7.08
N SER A 416 8.98 5.35 -7.98
CA SER A 416 8.87 6.81 -8.13
C SER A 416 7.51 7.22 -8.69
N LEU A 417 7.00 6.49 -9.69
CA LEU A 417 5.67 6.71 -10.26
C LEU A 417 4.55 6.51 -9.22
N ARG A 418 4.69 5.49 -8.36
CA ARG A 418 3.74 5.23 -7.27
C ARG A 418 3.60 6.44 -6.34
N THR A 419 4.72 7.04 -5.95
CA THR A 419 4.75 8.23 -5.08
C THR A 419 4.07 9.42 -5.73
N ILE A 420 4.34 9.69 -7.01
CA ILE A 420 3.70 10.77 -7.77
C ILE A 420 2.18 10.56 -7.86
N LEU A 421 1.74 9.35 -8.25
CA LEU A 421 0.32 9.03 -8.40
C LEU A 421 -0.44 9.17 -7.09
N THR A 422 0.15 8.69 -5.99
CA THR A 422 -0.48 8.80 -4.68
C THR A 422 -0.60 10.25 -4.26
N TRP A 423 0.42 11.07 -4.52
CA TRP A 423 0.34 12.49 -4.21
C TRP A 423 -0.77 13.21 -4.98
N VAL A 424 -0.89 12.95 -6.29
CA VAL A 424 -1.97 13.50 -7.14
C VAL A 424 -3.34 13.08 -6.60
N ILE A 425 -3.50 11.81 -6.23
CA ILE A 425 -4.76 11.29 -5.69
C ILE A 425 -5.05 11.88 -4.29
N ALA A 426 -4.04 12.01 -3.43
CA ALA A 426 -4.18 12.58 -2.09
C ALA A 426 -4.62 14.05 -2.14
N ILE A 427 -4.04 14.84 -3.05
CA ILE A 427 -4.47 16.23 -3.31
C ILE A 427 -5.91 16.25 -3.83
N HIS A 428 -6.27 15.35 -4.76
CA HIS A 428 -7.63 15.27 -5.30
C HIS A 428 -8.69 15.00 -4.21
N TYR A 429 -8.37 14.17 -3.22
CA TYR A 429 -9.26 13.89 -2.07
C TYR A 429 -9.20 14.94 -0.96
N GLY A 430 -8.30 15.92 -1.06
CA GLY A 430 -8.09 16.94 -0.04
C GLY A 430 -7.45 16.41 1.24
N TRP A 431 -6.76 15.26 1.16
CA TRP A 431 -5.97 14.70 2.26
C TRP A 431 -4.58 15.34 2.37
N ASP A 432 -4.14 16.00 1.31
CA ASP A 432 -2.84 16.66 1.27
C ASP A 432 -2.93 18.03 0.58
N THR A 433 -2.00 18.91 0.94
CA THR A 433 -1.85 20.26 0.38
C THR A 433 -0.57 20.35 -0.43
N PHE A 434 -0.67 20.91 -1.64
CA PHE A 434 0.48 21.05 -2.53
C PHE A 434 1.54 21.97 -1.90
N SER A 435 2.78 21.49 -1.77
CA SER A 435 3.94 22.25 -1.32
C SER A 435 5.08 22.17 -2.32
N TRP A 436 5.63 23.33 -2.66
CA TRP A 436 6.83 23.43 -3.50
C TRP A 436 8.04 22.80 -2.84
N LEU A 437 8.15 22.85 -1.51
CA LEU A 437 9.31 22.31 -0.79
C LEU A 437 9.31 20.77 -0.80
N GLU A 438 8.13 20.15 -0.68
CA GLU A 438 7.95 18.70 -0.89
C GLU A 438 8.32 18.28 -2.31
N LEU A 439 7.89 19.03 -3.33
CA LEU A 439 8.23 18.73 -4.72
C LEU A 439 9.75 18.78 -4.96
N ILE A 440 10.42 19.81 -4.46
CA ILE A 440 11.87 19.98 -4.61
C ILE A 440 12.60 18.85 -3.88
N GLY A 441 12.26 18.59 -2.62
CA GLY A 441 12.87 17.53 -1.84
C GLY A 441 12.67 16.14 -2.46
N PHE A 442 11.46 15.85 -2.95
CA PHE A 442 11.17 14.60 -3.64
C PHE A 442 11.91 14.48 -4.98
N SER A 443 12.02 15.57 -5.76
CA SER A 443 12.76 15.56 -7.03
C SER A 443 14.25 15.26 -6.82
N VAL A 444 14.86 15.89 -5.81
CA VAL A 444 16.27 15.63 -5.43
C VAL A 444 16.45 14.19 -4.95
N LEU A 445 15.52 13.68 -4.14
CA LEU A 445 15.53 12.30 -3.65
C LEU A 445 15.45 11.29 -4.81
N VAL A 446 14.48 11.44 -5.70
CA VAL A 446 14.29 10.56 -6.87
C VAL A 446 15.51 10.60 -7.77
N PHE A 447 16.08 11.78 -8.00
CA PHE A 447 17.30 11.92 -8.78
C PHE A 447 18.47 11.14 -8.16
N GLY A 448 18.64 11.22 -6.84
CA GLY A 448 19.62 10.41 -6.11
C GLY A 448 19.39 8.91 -6.27
N VAL A 449 18.14 8.44 -6.13
CA VAL A 449 17.77 7.03 -6.32
C VAL A 449 18.08 6.56 -7.75
N PHE A 450 17.80 7.38 -8.76
CA PHE A 450 18.07 7.04 -10.16
C PHE A 450 19.55 6.96 -10.50
N ILE A 451 20.39 7.81 -9.89
CA ILE A 451 21.84 7.69 -10.04
C ILE A 451 22.34 6.42 -9.35
N PHE A 452 21.89 6.16 -8.12
CA PHE A 452 22.33 4.98 -7.35
C PHE A 452 21.99 3.68 -8.07
N ASN A 453 20.76 3.55 -8.58
CA ASN A 453 20.30 2.36 -9.29
C ASN A 453 20.67 2.33 -10.78
N GLY A 454 21.54 3.23 -11.24
CA GLY A 454 22.07 3.19 -12.61
C GLY A 454 21.02 3.40 -13.71
N VAL A 455 19.89 4.03 -13.39
CA VAL A 455 18.78 4.28 -14.32
C VAL A 455 19.24 5.02 -15.57
N PHE A 456 20.02 6.08 -15.39
CA PHE A 456 20.55 6.87 -16.50
C PHE A 456 21.50 6.08 -17.40
N THR A 457 22.28 5.16 -16.82
CA THR A 457 23.17 4.28 -17.58
C THR A 457 22.35 3.34 -18.46
N CYS A 458 21.32 2.71 -17.90
CA CYS A 458 20.43 1.81 -18.63
C CYS A 458 19.70 2.53 -19.79
N VAL A 459 19.18 3.74 -19.55
CA VAL A 459 18.52 4.56 -20.57
C VAL A 459 19.51 5.00 -21.66
N LYS A 460 20.74 5.36 -21.29
CA LYS A 460 21.77 5.70 -22.26
C LYS A 460 22.11 4.51 -23.17
N THR A 461 22.27 3.32 -22.59
CA THR A 461 22.54 2.09 -23.34
C THR A 461 21.38 1.73 -24.28
N SER A 462 20.12 1.91 -23.85
CA SER A 462 18.96 1.60 -24.71
C SER A 462 18.76 2.59 -25.86
N ILE A 463 19.10 3.87 -25.67
CA ILE A 463 18.98 4.92 -26.70
C ILE A 463 20.15 4.87 -27.69
N ILE A 464 21.37 4.65 -27.20
CA ILE A 464 22.61 4.80 -27.99
C ILE A 464 23.03 3.47 -28.63
N GLY A 465 22.52 2.32 -28.17
CA GLY A 465 22.80 1.01 -28.77
C GLY A 465 24.24 0.51 -28.56
N GLU A 466 25.06 1.19 -27.75
CA GLU A 466 26.40 0.72 -27.38
C GLU A 466 26.30 -0.37 -26.32
N SER A 467 26.38 -1.62 -26.77
CA SER A 467 26.72 -2.76 -25.92
C SER A 467 28.17 -2.64 -25.45
N THR A 468 28.44 -1.82 -24.44
CA THR A 468 29.68 -1.96 -23.67
C THR A 468 29.54 -3.22 -22.81
N PRO A 469 30.42 -4.23 -22.98
CA PRO A 469 30.35 -5.46 -22.21
C PRO A 469 30.52 -5.13 -20.72
N LEU A 470 29.61 -5.65 -19.90
CA LEU A 470 29.73 -5.63 -18.45
C LEU A 470 30.98 -6.43 -18.08
N LEU A 471 32.02 -5.74 -17.63
CA LEU A 471 33.16 -6.37 -16.97
C LEU A 471 32.71 -6.88 -15.59
N SER A 472 32.74 -8.21 -15.49
CA SER A 472 32.89 -9.09 -14.32
C SER A 472 32.97 -8.46 -12.94
#